data_AF-A0A131X6A4-F1
#
_entry.id   AF-A0A131X6A4-F1
#
_cell.length_a   1.000
_cell.length_b   1.000
_cell.length_c   1.000
_cell.angle_alpha   90.00
_cell.angle_beta   90.00
_cell.angle_gamma   90.00
#
_symmetry.space_group_name_H-M   'P 1'
#
loop_
_entity.id
_entity.type
_entity.pdbx_description
1 polymer ?
#
loop_
_entity_poly.entity_id
_entity_poly.type
_entity_poly.pdbx_seq_one_letter_code
_entity_poly.pdbx_strand_id
1 'polypeptide(L)' 'SVIVTFAGITRPTQIKAWPLIYRVEPLSPRPLQCIKCWRYGHSIKGYRSGVRCRACGEAHDFNVCSTQEV' A
#
# COMPACT_ATOMS: atom_id res chain seq x y z
N SER A 1 1.97 12.05 -5.59
CA SER A 1 2.22 11.28 -6.83
C SER A 1 0.91 11.15 -7.59
N VAL A 2 0.97 11.04 -8.91
CA VAL A 2 -0.22 10.85 -9.77
C VAL A 2 -0.10 9.50 -10.46
N ILE A 3 -1.21 8.76 -10.56
CA ILE A 3 -1.31 7.53 -11.35
C ILE A 3 -2.04 7.89 -12.64
N VAL A 4 -1.46 7.51 -13.76
CA VAL A 4 -2.03 7.71 -15.10
C VAL A 4 -2.20 6.36 -15.77
N THR A 5 -3.32 6.19 -16.47
CA THR A 5 -3.63 4.98 -17.24
C THR A 5 -3.64 5.34 -18.71
N PHE A 6 -2.88 4.61 -19.52
CA PHE A 6 -2.82 4.81 -20.97
C PHE A 6 -3.55 3.67 -21.66
N ALA A 7 -4.29 3.97 -22.72
CA ALA A 7 -4.82 2.94 -23.61
C ALA A 7 -3.67 2.34 -24.44
N GLY A 8 -3.65 1.00 -24.58
CA GLY A 8 -2.66 0.26 -25.35
C GLY A 8 -1.78 -0.67 -24.50
N ILE A 9 -0.82 -1.33 -25.16
CA ILE A 9 0.05 -2.34 -24.55
C ILE A 9 1.48 -1.83 -24.25
N THR A 10 1.83 -0.66 -24.77
CA THR A 10 3.15 -0.04 -24.62
C THR A 10 3.06 1.22 -23.79
N ARG A 11 3.96 1.35 -22.82
CA ARG A 11 4.05 2.52 -21.95
C ARG A 11 4.86 3.64 -22.62
N PRO A 12 4.38 4.90 -22.65
CA PRO A 12 5.19 6.03 -23.08
C PRO A 12 6.38 6.25 -22.14
N THR A 13 7.49 6.79 -22.64
CA THR A 13 8.67 7.09 -21.83
C THR A 13 8.52 8.39 -21.02
N GLN A 14 7.74 9.34 -21.55
CA GLN A 14 7.51 10.65 -20.97
C GLN A 14 6.08 11.15 -21.23
N ILE A 15 5.58 12.01 -20.35
CA ILE A 15 4.38 12.83 -20.56
C ILE A 15 4.73 14.30 -20.47
N LYS A 16 4.07 15.13 -21.28
CA LYS A 16 4.20 16.58 -21.24
C LYS A 16 2.93 17.14 -20.61
N ALA A 17 3.10 17.86 -19.50
CA ALA A 17 2.04 18.61 -18.86
C ALA A 17 2.60 20.03 -18.67
N TRP A 18 2.32 20.91 -19.62
CA TRP A 18 2.96 22.23 -19.71
C TRP A 18 2.96 22.94 -18.34
N PRO A 19 4.10 23.52 -17.91
CA PRO A 19 5.39 23.64 -18.59
C PRO A 19 6.38 22.47 -18.32
N LEU A 20 5.90 21.35 -17.79
CA LEU A 20 6.71 20.26 -17.25
C LEU A 20 6.74 19.02 -18.16
N ILE A 21 7.84 18.28 -18.08
CA ILE A 21 8.02 16.97 -18.70
C ILE A 21 8.29 15.97 -17.58
N TYR A 22 7.49 14.91 -17.51
CA TYR A 22 7.64 13.86 -16.51
C TYR A 22 8.06 12.56 -17.17
N ARG A 23 9.01 11.84 -16.56
CA ARG A 23 9.31 10.46 -16.92
C ARG A 23 8.20 9.56 -16.40
N VAL A 24 7.72 8.65 -17.25
CA VAL A 24 6.75 7.64 -16.82
C VAL A 24 7.51 6.46 -16.25
N GLU A 25 7.11 6.03 -15.06
CA GLU A 25 7.61 4.83 -14.39
C GLU A 25 6.47 3.81 -14.26
N PRO A 26 6.75 2.51 -14.33
CA PRO A 26 5.74 1.50 -14.02
C PRO A 26 5.15 1.73 -12.63
N LEU A 27 3.84 1.54 -12.50
CA LEU A 27 3.20 1.57 -11.19
C LEU A 27 3.76 0.42 -10.33
N SER A 28 4.50 0.76 -9.29
CA SER A 28 4.87 -0.19 -8.24
C SER A 28 3.74 -0.21 -7.21
N PRO A 29 2.90 -1.27 -7.18
CA PRO A 29 1.84 -1.34 -6.20
C PRO A 29 2.44 -1.40 -4.80
N ARG A 30 1.80 -0.71 -3.85
CA ARG A 30 2.18 -0.84 -2.44
C ARG A 30 2.07 -2.32 -2.06
N PRO A 31 3.04 -2.88 -1.32
CA PRO A 31 2.93 -4.25 -0.83
C PRO A 31 1.61 -4.45 -0.10
N LEU A 32 0.91 -5.55 -0.42
CA LEU A 32 -0.34 -5.89 0.22
C LEU A 32 -0.13 -6.01 1.72
N GLN A 33 -0.87 -5.22 2.50
CA GLN A 33 -0.88 -5.30 3.95
C GLN A 33 -2.20 -5.90 4.44
N CYS A 34 -2.12 -6.96 5.23
CA CYS A 34 -3.29 -7.59 5.79
C CYS A 34 -3.83 -6.75 6.97
N ILE A 35 -5.09 -6.30 6.91
CA ILE A 35 -5.66 -5.46 7.99
C ILE A 35 -6.01 -6.23 9.27
N LYS A 36 -5.90 -7.57 9.28
CA LYS A 36 -6.12 -8.40 10.48
C LYS A 36 -4.83 -8.61 11.29
N CYS A 37 -3.70 -8.87 10.63
CA CYS A 37 -2.43 -9.14 11.30
C CYS A 37 -1.33 -8.10 11.03
N TRP A 38 -1.63 -7.09 10.20
CA TRP A 38 -0.76 -5.97 9.81
C TRP A 38 0.57 -6.34 9.15
N ARG A 39 0.75 -7.61 8.78
CA ARG A 39 1.90 -8.10 7.99
C ARG A 39 1.71 -7.84 6.50
N TYR A 40 2.83 -7.65 5.81
CA TYR A 40 2.87 -7.54 4.36
C TYR A 40 2.82 -8.91 3.66
N GLY A 41 2.53 -8.89 2.35
CA GLY A 41 2.61 -10.05 1.46
C GLY A 41 1.30 -10.83 1.28
N HIS A 42 0.22 -10.45 1.96
CA HIS A 42 -1.09 -11.08 1.78
C HIS A 42 -2.24 -10.12 2.08
N SER A 43 -3.41 -10.40 1.48
CA SER A 43 -4.68 -9.76 1.84
C SER A 43 -5.38 -10.53 2.95
N ILE A 44 -6.52 -10.02 3.43
CA ILE A 44 -7.37 -10.71 4.40
C ILE A 44 -7.76 -12.13 3.94
N LYS A 45 -7.89 -12.35 2.63
CA LYS A 45 -8.24 -13.68 2.08
C LYS A 45 -7.15 -14.74 2.34
N GLY A 46 -5.89 -14.32 2.46
CA GLY A 46 -4.76 -15.21 2.76
C GLY A 46 -4.40 -15.27 4.25
N TYR A 47 -5.23 -14.69 5.12
CA TYR A 47 -4.99 -14.66 6.55
C TYR A 47 -5.12 -16.06 7.15
N ARG A 48 -4.14 -16.46 7.97
CA ARG A 48 -4.12 -17.77 8.64
C ARG A 48 -4.58 -17.67 10.10
N SER A 49 -3.92 -16.86 10.92
CA SER A 49 -4.26 -16.64 12.34
C SER A 49 -3.38 -15.54 12.96
N GLY A 50 -3.72 -15.11 14.19
CA GLY A 50 -3.00 -14.10 14.96
C GLY A 50 -3.38 -12.66 14.61
N VAL A 51 -4.18 -12.02 15.47
CA VAL A 51 -4.37 -10.56 15.43
C VAL A 51 -3.09 -9.89 15.92
N ARG A 52 -2.73 -8.76 15.31
CA ARG A 52 -1.66 -7.90 15.81
C ARG A 52 -2.15 -6.47 15.86
N CYS A 53 -1.60 -5.70 16.78
CA CYS A 53 -1.95 -4.31 16.93
C CYS A 53 -1.33 -3.50 15.78
N ARG A 54 -2.12 -2.61 15.17
CA ARG A 54 -1.64 -1.72 14.11
C ARG A 54 -0.64 -0.65 14.58
N ALA A 55 -0.65 -0.33 15.88
CA ALA A 55 0.18 0.72 16.46
C ALA A 55 1.53 0.16 16.94
N CYS A 56 1.52 -0.83 17.83
CA CYS A 56 2.76 -1.37 18.41
C CYS A 56 3.22 -2.71 17.81
N GLY A 57 2.43 -3.34 16.96
CA GLY A 57 2.80 -4.60 16.30
C GLY A 57 2.76 -5.84 17.19
N GLU A 58 2.33 -5.74 18.44
CA GLU A 58 2.21 -6.87 19.38
C GLU A 58 0.92 -7.69 19.19
N ALA A 59 0.86 -8.88 19.81
CA ALA A 59 -0.25 -9.82 19.68
C ALA A 59 -1.50 -9.44 20.52
N HIS A 60 -2.14 -8.33 20.16
CA HIS A 60 -3.42 -7.88 20.74
C HIS A 60 -4.21 -7.04 19.75
N ASP A 61 -5.48 -6.76 20.07
CA ASP A 61 -6.34 -5.87 19.29
C ASP A 61 -5.99 -4.39 19.55
N PHE A 62 -6.09 -3.52 18.54
CA PHE A 62 -5.77 -2.10 18.70
C PHE A 62 -6.56 -1.41 19.84
N ASN A 63 -7.80 -1.84 20.10
CA ASN A 63 -8.63 -1.22 21.13
C ASN A 63 -8.11 -1.45 22.56
N VAL A 64 -7.28 -2.48 22.79
CA VAL A 64 -6.66 -2.77 24.09
C VAL A 64 -5.19 -2.37 24.15
N CYS A 65 -4.72 -1.63 23.13
CA CYS A 65 -3.33 -1.21 23.05
C CYS A 65 -3.04 -0.08 24.06
N SER A 66 -1.97 -0.23 24.85
CA SER A 66 -1.47 0.83 25.73
C SER A 66 -0.70 1.92 24.99
N THR A 67 -0.28 1.65 23.75
CA THR A 67 0.36 2.61 22.83
C THR A 67 -0.69 3.31 21.97
N GLN A 68 -1.87 3.59 22.53
CA GLN A 68 -2.83 4.51 21.91
C GLN A 68 -2.16 5.89 21.84
N GLU A 69 -1.42 6.14 20.77
CA GLU A 69 -1.04 7.49 20.39
C GLU A 69 -2.33 8.26 20.11
N VAL A 70 -2.44 9.42 20.76
CA VAL A 70 -3.49 10.43 20.62
C VAL A 70 -3.52 10.97 19.19
#